data_AF-A0A068T8W8-F1
#
_entry.id   AF-A0A068T8W8-F1
#
_cell.length_a   1.000
_cell.length_b   1.000
_cell.length_c   1.000
_cell.angle_alpha   90.00
_cell.angle_beta   90.00
_cell.angle_gamma   90.00
#
_symmetry.space_group_name_H-M   'P 1'
#
loop_
_entity.id
_entity.type
_entity.pdbx_description
1 polymer ?
#
loop_
_entity_poly.entity_id
_entity_poly.type
_entity_poly.pdbx_seq_one_letter_code
_entity_poly.pdbx_strand_id
1 'polypeptide(L)'
;MKNDQQEAYERVLTSSLARVLDFLKFAETKNAALLTFASASIVASISNLNNATLGGAWRTAFTFALPLFILSALTALYSFLPKTLLNRFHKDPEQSKALLYFGDAASFAPAAYKQRVLERYLPPENESATQNYLDDLAIQIAVNSQITKRKLTIFNTGALIVFSAILVVSVPGILGLCRFLSAAFGSNP
;
A
#
# COMPACT_ATOMS: atom_id res chain seq x y z
N MET A 1 -17.05 33.94 22.62
CA MET A 1 -15.70 33.51 22.19
C MET A 1 -15.86 32.12 21.62
N LYS A 2 -15.39 31.86 20.40
CA LYS A 2 -15.36 30.49 19.86
C LYS A 2 -14.50 29.62 20.77
N ASN A 3 -14.81 28.34 20.86
CA ASN A 3 -14.10 27.42 21.74
C ASN A 3 -12.72 27.07 21.15
N ASP A 4 -11.67 27.73 21.65
CA ASP A 4 -10.29 27.58 21.19
C ASP A 4 -9.76 26.14 21.36
N GLN A 5 -10.22 25.41 22.38
CA GLN A 5 -9.82 24.01 22.61
C GLN A 5 -10.43 23.08 21.55
N GLN A 6 -11.71 23.27 21.21
CA GLN A 6 -12.36 22.51 20.14
C GLN A 6 -11.68 22.76 18.79
N GLU A 7 -11.33 24.01 18.48
CA GLU A 7 -10.64 24.36 17.24
C GLU A 7 -9.25 23.72 17.19
N ALA A 8 -8.50 23.74 18.30
CA ALA A 8 -7.20 23.07 18.37
C ALA A 8 -7.33 21.55 18.15
N TYR A 9 -8.35 20.91 18.75
CA TYR A 9 -8.59 19.48 18.59
C TYR A 9 -9.00 19.11 17.17
N GLU A 10 -9.90 19.88 16.55
CA GLU A 10 -10.28 19.73 15.14
C GLU A 10 -9.05 19.80 14.22
N ARG A 11 -8.15 20.78 14.44
CA ARG A 11 -6.90 20.91 13.68
C ARG A 11 -6.01 19.67 13.81
N VAL A 12 -5.93 19.07 15.00
CA VAL A 12 -5.18 17.82 15.22
C VAL A 12 -5.79 16.67 14.43
N LEU A 13 -7.12 16.52 14.43
CA LEU A 13 -7.79 15.46 13.67
C LEU A 13 -7.63 15.65 12.16
N THR A 14 -7.89 16.85 11.65
CA THR A 14 -7.77 17.15 10.21
C THR A 14 -6.34 16.97 9.70
N SER A 15 -5.34 17.41 10.46
CA SER A 15 -3.92 17.20 10.10
C SER A 15 -3.51 15.72 10.17
N SER A 16 -4.05 14.97 11.14
CA SER A 16 -3.82 13.52 11.24
C SER A 16 -4.47 12.76 10.08
N LEU A 17 -5.70 13.13 9.69
CA LEU A 17 -6.39 12.55 8.55
C LEU A 17 -5.60 12.79 7.26
N ALA A 18 -5.13 14.02 7.02
CA ALA A 18 -4.29 14.35 5.87
C ALA A 18 -3.04 13.48 5.82
N ARG A 19 -2.32 13.34 6.95
CA ARG A 19 -1.12 12.50 7.04
C ARG A 19 -1.40 11.04 6.74
N VAL A 20 -2.50 10.49 7.24
CA VAL A 20 -2.90 9.10 6.98
C VAL A 20 -3.23 8.90 5.49
N LEU A 21 -3.93 9.85 4.86
CA LEU A 21 -4.21 9.79 3.43
C LEU A 21 -2.93 9.86 2.58
N ASP A 22 -1.94 10.63 3.01
CA ASP A 22 -0.64 10.67 2.33
C ASP A 22 0.13 9.36 2.49
N PHE A 23 0.10 8.72 3.67
CA PHE A 23 0.67 7.39 3.84
C PHE A 23 -0.06 6.32 3.03
N LEU A 24 -1.38 6.45 2.88
CA LEU A 24 -2.16 5.57 2.02
C LEU A 24 -1.69 5.66 0.55
N LYS A 25 -1.60 6.88 0.01
CA LYS A 25 -1.07 7.13 -1.34
C LYS A 25 0.34 6.57 -1.50
N PHE A 26 1.22 6.82 -0.52
CA PHE A 26 2.57 6.29 -0.51
C PHE A 26 2.62 4.75 -0.54
N ALA A 27 1.75 4.08 0.23
CA ALA A 27 1.62 2.63 0.22
C ALA A 27 1.15 2.10 -1.15
N GLU A 28 0.28 2.83 -1.84
CA GLU A 28 -0.17 2.49 -3.20
C GLU A 28 0.94 2.67 -4.22
N THR A 29 1.68 3.78 -4.17
CA THR A 29 2.85 4.01 -5.02
C THR A 29 3.91 2.92 -4.84
N LYS A 30 4.17 2.49 -3.60
CA LYS A 30 5.09 1.38 -3.32
C LYS A 30 4.64 0.05 -3.95
N ASN A 31 3.36 -0.29 -3.85
CA ASN A 31 2.84 -1.50 -4.48
C ASN A 31 2.84 -1.40 -6.01
N ALA A 32 2.59 -0.21 -6.58
CA ALA A 32 2.70 0.02 -8.02
C ALA A 32 4.14 -0.20 -8.50
N ALA A 33 5.12 0.40 -7.81
CA ALA A 33 6.52 0.22 -8.11
C ALA A 33 6.96 -1.26 -8.02
N LEU A 34 6.50 -1.98 -6.99
CA LEU A 34 6.75 -3.41 -6.84
C LEU A 34 6.17 -4.22 -8.00
N LEU A 35 4.94 -3.92 -8.43
CA LEU A 35 4.30 -4.57 -9.57
C LEU A 35 5.06 -4.32 -10.87
N THR A 36 5.46 -3.07 -11.13
CA THR A 36 6.27 -2.70 -12.31
C THR A 36 7.60 -3.43 -12.31
N PHE A 37 8.32 -3.42 -11.19
CA PHE A 37 9.61 -4.08 -11.08
C PHE A 37 9.50 -5.60 -11.27
N ALA A 38 8.51 -6.24 -10.61
CA ALA A 38 8.27 -7.67 -10.75
C ALA A 38 7.89 -8.03 -12.19
N SER A 39 7.03 -7.24 -12.84
CA SER A 39 6.62 -7.45 -14.25
C SER A 39 7.81 -7.35 -15.21
N ALA A 40 8.66 -6.32 -15.05
CA ALA A 40 9.88 -6.19 -15.84
C ALA A 40 10.83 -7.37 -15.64
N SER A 41 10.98 -7.84 -14.39
CA SER A 41 11.81 -8.99 -14.04
C SER A 41 11.28 -10.31 -14.62
N ILE A 42 9.95 -10.48 -14.71
CA ILE A 42 9.31 -11.62 -15.37
C ILE A 42 9.66 -11.63 -16.86
N VAL A 43 9.48 -10.50 -17.55
CA VAL A 43 9.80 -10.36 -18.98
C VAL A 43 11.29 -10.64 -19.24
N ALA A 44 12.16 -10.06 -18.42
CA ALA A 44 13.61 -10.30 -18.50
C ALA A 44 13.95 -11.78 -18.28
N SER A 45 13.33 -12.44 -17.29
CA SER A 45 13.56 -13.85 -17.01
C SER A 45 13.12 -14.74 -18.18
N ILE A 46 11.93 -14.50 -18.75
CA ILE A 46 11.42 -15.25 -19.91
C ILE A 46 12.33 -15.05 -21.13
N SER A 47 12.74 -13.80 -21.40
CA SER A 47 13.64 -13.49 -22.51
C SER A 47 14.99 -14.21 -22.38
N ASN A 48 15.58 -14.21 -21.18
CA ASN A 48 16.83 -14.93 -20.91
C ASN A 48 16.65 -16.44 -21.02
N LEU A 49 15.56 -17.00 -20.49
CA LEU A 49 15.29 -18.44 -20.59
C LEU A 49 15.11 -18.90 -22.04
N ASN A 50 14.58 -18.06 -22.92
CA ASN A 50 14.46 -18.35 -24.35
C ASN A 50 15.78 -18.21 -25.11
N ASN A 51 16.83 -17.64 -24.51
CA ASN A 51 18.14 -17.56 -25.14
C ASN A 51 18.86 -18.93 -25.06
N ALA A 52 19.09 -19.55 -26.23
CA ALA A 52 19.76 -20.85 -26.34
C ALA A 52 21.22 -20.84 -25.87
N THR A 53 21.86 -19.67 -25.81
CA THR A 53 23.26 -19.52 -25.36
C THR A 53 23.38 -19.32 -23.84
N LEU A 54 22.26 -19.28 -23.11
CA LEU A 54 22.28 -19.09 -21.67
C LEU A 54 22.92 -20.30 -20.97
N GLY A 55 24.00 -20.06 -20.22
CA GLY A 55 24.68 -21.10 -19.46
C GLY A 55 23.76 -21.81 -18.46
N GLY A 56 23.99 -23.11 -18.24
CA GLY A 56 23.11 -23.97 -17.43
C GLY A 56 22.81 -23.42 -16.02
N ALA A 57 23.82 -22.88 -15.33
CA ALA A 57 23.64 -22.30 -13.99
C ALA A 57 22.71 -21.08 -13.98
N TRP A 58 22.84 -20.19 -14.98
CA TRP A 58 21.95 -19.04 -15.15
C TRP A 58 20.53 -19.48 -15.50
N ARG A 59 20.40 -20.47 -16.38
CA ARG A 59 19.11 -21.05 -16.75
C ARG A 59 18.38 -21.60 -15.53
N THR A 60 19.05 -22.40 -14.71
CA THR A 60 18.49 -22.89 -13.44
C THR A 60 18.07 -21.75 -12.51
N ALA A 61 18.92 -20.73 -12.34
CA ALA A 61 18.60 -19.58 -11.48
C ALA A 61 17.35 -18.83 -11.95
N PHE A 62 17.24 -18.52 -13.25
CA PHE A 62 16.04 -17.86 -13.79
C PHE A 62 14.79 -18.74 -13.70
N THR A 63 14.90 -20.06 -13.86
CA THR A 63 13.77 -21.00 -13.69
C THR A 63 13.21 -20.94 -12.27
N PHE A 64 14.06 -20.86 -11.25
CA PHE A 64 13.60 -20.76 -9.85
C PHE A 64 13.17 -19.33 -9.46
N ALA A 65 13.77 -18.30 -10.03
CA ALA A 65 13.41 -16.92 -9.74
C ALA A 65 12.09 -16.47 -10.39
N LEU A 66 11.77 -16.99 -11.58
CA LEU A 66 10.55 -16.66 -12.32
C LEU A 66 9.25 -16.81 -11.50
N PRO A 67 8.96 -17.96 -10.84
CA PRO A 67 7.76 -18.10 -10.02
C PRO A 67 7.74 -17.12 -8.84
N LEU A 68 8.90 -16.76 -8.26
CA LEU A 68 8.98 -15.78 -7.18
C LEU A 68 8.60 -14.37 -7.68
N PHE A 69 9.09 -13.95 -8.85
CA PHE A 69 8.66 -12.67 -9.42
C PHE A 69 7.16 -12.64 -9.73
N ILE A 70 6.60 -13.75 -10.24
CA ILE A 70 5.15 -13.89 -10.46
C ILE A 70 4.39 -13.77 -9.14
N LEU A 71 4.80 -14.49 -8.09
CA LEU A 71 4.17 -14.41 -6.78
C LEU A 71 4.21 -12.98 -6.21
N SER A 72 5.34 -12.28 -6.33
CA SER A 72 5.40 -10.87 -5.92
C SER A 72 4.44 -9.99 -6.73
N ALA A 73 4.40 -10.13 -8.06
CA ALA A 73 3.47 -9.38 -8.89
C ALA A 73 2.01 -9.62 -8.47
N LEU A 74 1.65 -10.87 -8.16
CA LEU A 74 0.32 -11.23 -7.65
C LEU A 74 0.04 -10.60 -6.28
N THR A 75 1.01 -10.55 -5.36
CA THR A 75 0.83 -9.87 -4.07
C THR A 75 0.62 -8.37 -4.23
N ALA A 76 1.36 -7.72 -5.14
CA ALA A 76 1.18 -6.31 -5.45
C ALA A 76 -0.18 -6.04 -6.08
N LEU A 77 -0.62 -6.89 -7.02
CA LEU A 77 -1.94 -6.82 -7.64
C LEU A 77 -3.06 -7.02 -6.61
N TYR A 78 -2.89 -7.96 -5.68
CA TYR A 78 -3.82 -8.19 -4.57
C TYR A 78 -3.95 -6.96 -3.65
N SER A 79 -2.89 -6.16 -3.51
CA SER A 79 -2.92 -4.90 -2.72
C SER A 79 -3.83 -3.82 -3.34
N PHE A 80 -4.08 -3.89 -4.65
CA PHE A 80 -4.97 -2.98 -5.37
C PHE A 80 -6.45 -3.40 -5.34
N LEU A 81 -6.75 -4.65 -4.97
CA LEU A 81 -8.14 -5.10 -4.94
C LEU A 81 -8.97 -4.21 -4.00
N PRO A 82 -10.06 -3.59 -4.50
CA PRO A 82 -10.91 -2.77 -3.69
C PRO A 82 -11.52 -3.63 -2.60
N LYS A 83 -11.21 -3.33 -1.34
CA LYS A 83 -11.99 -3.90 -0.24
C LYS A 83 -13.29 -3.11 -0.14
N THR A 84 -14.30 -3.59 -0.85
CA THR A 84 -15.72 -3.30 -0.60
C THR A 84 -16.18 -3.75 0.80
N LEU A 85 -15.31 -4.42 1.56
CA LEU A 85 -15.50 -4.85 2.96
C LEU A 85 -15.30 -3.73 3.99
N LEU A 86 -15.39 -2.45 3.61
CA LEU A 86 -15.61 -1.38 4.58
C LEU A 86 -16.94 -1.54 5.34
N ASN A 87 -17.88 -2.33 4.79
CA ASN A 87 -19.06 -2.85 5.48
C ASN A 87 -18.76 -3.65 6.78
N ARG A 88 -17.50 -3.97 7.10
CA ARG A 88 -17.11 -4.59 8.37
C ARG A 88 -16.49 -3.62 9.38
N PHE A 89 -16.03 -2.44 8.97
CA PHE A 89 -15.50 -1.45 9.91
C PHE A 89 -16.59 -0.50 10.42
N HIS A 90 -17.74 -0.45 9.76
CA HIS A 90 -18.94 0.26 10.20
C HIS A 90 -20.18 -0.61 10.01
N LYS A 91 -20.58 -1.25 11.10
CA LYS A 91 -21.98 -1.60 11.40
C LYS A 91 -22.15 -1.39 12.89
N ASP A 92 -22.11 -0.13 13.31
CA ASP A 92 -22.89 0.21 14.48
C ASP A 92 -24.35 0.32 13.99
N PRO A 93 -25.25 -0.59 14.41
CA PRO A 93 -26.65 -0.55 13.99
C PRO A 93 -27.36 0.75 14.41
N GLU A 94 -26.79 1.54 15.33
CA GLU A 94 -27.36 2.83 15.77
C GLU A 94 -26.76 4.07 15.09
N GLN A 95 -25.64 3.97 14.37
CA GLN A 95 -25.02 5.15 13.72
C GLN A 95 -25.55 5.39 12.30
N SER A 96 -26.10 6.58 12.11
CA SER A 96 -26.42 7.19 10.81
C SER A 96 -25.18 7.31 9.92
N LYS A 97 -25.29 6.90 8.64
CA LYS A 97 -24.26 7.00 7.57
C LYS A 97 -23.29 8.18 7.77
N ALA A 98 -21.98 7.91 7.73
CA ALA A 98 -20.95 8.92 7.97
C ALA A 98 -20.81 9.82 6.73
N LEU A 99 -21.27 11.08 6.79
CA LEU A 99 -21.35 11.93 5.59
C LEU A 99 -19.99 12.30 5.02
N LEU A 100 -18.94 12.33 5.85
CA LEU A 100 -17.58 12.58 5.35
C LEU A 100 -16.96 11.38 4.62
N TYR A 101 -17.47 10.16 4.85
CA TYR A 101 -16.98 8.98 4.16
C TYR A 101 -17.52 8.93 2.73
N PHE A 102 -16.62 8.89 1.74
CA PHE A 102 -17.00 9.00 0.32
C PHE A 102 -18.02 7.95 -0.14
N GLY A 103 -17.96 6.72 0.41
CA GLY A 103 -18.88 5.65 0.04
C GLY A 103 -20.31 5.92 0.51
N ASP A 104 -20.47 6.51 1.70
CA ASP A 104 -21.76 6.91 2.23
C ASP A 104 -22.26 8.20 1.57
N ALA A 105 -21.36 9.18 1.37
CA ALA A 105 -21.65 10.44 0.67
C ALA A 105 -22.21 10.20 -0.74
N ALA A 106 -21.64 9.25 -1.48
CA ALA A 106 -22.07 8.89 -2.83
C ALA A 106 -23.51 8.34 -2.90
N SER A 107 -24.11 7.96 -1.77
CA SER A 107 -25.49 7.45 -1.72
C SER A 107 -26.56 8.54 -1.67
N PHE A 108 -26.17 9.81 -1.61
CA PHE A 108 -27.08 10.95 -1.49
C PHE A 108 -27.10 11.80 -2.78
N ALA A 109 -28.27 12.36 -3.12
CA ALA A 109 -28.37 13.41 -4.14
C ALA A 109 -27.61 14.67 -3.67
N PRO A 110 -26.99 15.47 -4.57
CA PRO A 110 -26.14 16.60 -4.17
C PRO A 110 -26.81 17.61 -3.22
N ALA A 111 -28.07 17.98 -3.48
CA ALA A 111 -28.83 18.90 -2.63
C ALA A 111 -29.12 18.29 -1.24
N ALA A 112 -29.50 17.01 -1.22
CA ALA A 112 -29.78 16.26 0.00
C ALA A 112 -28.52 16.01 0.85
N TYR A 113 -27.37 15.86 0.20
CA TYR A 113 -26.07 15.76 0.86
C TYR A 113 -25.71 17.09 1.54
N LYS A 114 -25.78 18.21 0.79
CA LYS A 114 -25.50 19.55 1.33
C LYS A 114 -26.35 19.84 2.57
N GLN A 115 -27.65 19.57 2.50
CA GLN A 115 -28.55 19.80 3.62
C GLN A 115 -28.15 18.97 4.85
N ARG A 116 -27.89 17.66 4.68
CA ARG A 116 -27.48 16.80 5.81
C ARG A 116 -26.13 17.19 6.42
N VAL A 117 -25.18 17.64 5.60
CA VAL A 117 -23.88 18.15 6.06
C VAL A 117 -24.08 19.38 6.95
N LEU A 118 -24.93 20.32 6.53
CA LEU A 118 -25.28 21.49 7.35
C LEU A 118 -25.96 21.07 8.65
N GLU A 119 -26.95 20.19 8.59
CA GLU A 119 -27.69 19.71 9.77
C GLU A 119 -26.79 18.98 10.78
N ARG A 120 -25.82 18.18 10.32
CA ARG A 120 -24.97 17.34 11.19
C ARG A 120 -23.71 18.05 11.68
N TYR A 121 -23.14 18.97 10.89
CA TYR A 121 -21.82 19.54 11.14
C TYR A 121 -21.79 21.06 11.34
N LEU A 122 -22.90 21.79 11.16
CA LEU A 122 -22.94 23.20 11.52
C LEU A 122 -22.88 23.32 13.06
N PRO A 123 -21.83 23.94 13.62
CA PRO A 123 -21.70 24.06 15.06
C PRO A 123 -22.74 25.04 15.62
N PRO A 124 -23.29 24.79 16.83
CA PRO A 124 -24.13 25.73 17.54
C PRO A 124 -23.35 26.97 17.98
N GLU A 125 -24.05 28.02 18.43
CA GLU A 125 -23.43 29.26 18.90
C GLU A 125 -22.45 28.98 20.05
N ASN A 126 -21.25 29.55 19.97
CA ASN A 126 -20.10 29.38 20.87
C ASN A 126 -19.30 28.06 20.74
N GLU A 127 -19.70 27.13 19.89
CA GLU A 127 -18.87 25.96 19.53
C GLU A 127 -18.08 26.20 18.24
N SER A 128 -16.93 25.53 18.14
CA SER A 128 -16.09 25.59 16.93
C SER A 128 -16.36 24.43 15.98
N ALA A 129 -16.77 23.27 16.50
CA ALA A 129 -17.05 22.05 15.75
C ALA A 129 -18.11 21.20 16.47
N THR A 130 -18.91 20.44 15.73
CA THR A 130 -19.86 19.49 16.34
C THR A 130 -19.14 18.20 16.76
N GLN A 131 -19.64 17.54 17.80
CA GLN A 131 -19.13 16.23 18.21
C GLN A 131 -19.20 15.20 17.06
N ASN A 132 -20.32 15.18 16.32
CA ASN A 132 -20.50 14.30 15.16
C ASN A 132 -19.43 14.51 14.07
N TYR A 133 -18.98 15.76 13.87
CA TYR A 133 -17.92 16.06 12.91
C TYR A 133 -16.57 15.48 13.37
N LEU A 134 -16.23 15.69 14.63
CA LEU A 134 -14.99 15.19 15.23
C LEU A 134 -14.95 13.64 15.25
N ASP A 135 -16.07 13.00 15.56
CA ASP A 135 -16.20 11.53 15.57
C ASP A 135 -16.04 10.96 14.15
N ASP A 136 -16.68 11.56 13.15
CA ASP A 136 -16.56 11.13 11.75
C ASP A 136 -15.13 11.33 11.21
N LEU A 137 -14.39 12.34 11.68
CA LEU A 137 -12.95 12.49 11.40
C LEU A 137 -12.13 11.36 12.04
N ALA A 138 -12.37 11.07 13.32
CA ALA A 138 -11.67 10.01 14.04
C ALA A 138 -11.88 8.62 13.38
N ILE A 139 -13.11 8.34 12.96
CA ILE A 139 -13.47 7.15 12.21
C ILE A 139 -12.66 7.04 10.92
N GLN A 140 -12.61 8.11 10.12
CA GLN A 140 -11.84 8.11 8.88
C GLN A 140 -10.35 7.91 9.10
N ILE A 141 -9.78 8.52 10.16
CA ILE A 141 -8.39 8.30 10.54
C ILE A 141 -8.16 6.82 10.84
N ALA A 142 -9.01 6.21 11.67
CA ALA A 142 -8.87 4.81 12.05
C ALA A 142 -8.99 3.86 10.85
N VAL A 143 -10.01 4.04 10.02
CA VAL A 143 -10.25 3.25 8.82
C VAL A 143 -9.08 3.37 7.84
N ASN A 144 -8.68 4.59 7.47
CA ASN A 144 -7.61 4.77 6.50
C ASN A 144 -6.26 4.29 7.05
N SER A 145 -6.02 4.39 8.37
CA SER A 145 -4.82 3.85 9.00
C SER A 145 -4.75 2.33 8.90
N GLN A 146 -5.87 1.64 9.09
CA GLN A 146 -5.93 0.17 8.96
C GLN A 146 -5.71 -0.28 7.51
N ILE A 147 -6.29 0.44 6.54
CA ILE A 147 -6.07 0.19 5.11
C ILE A 147 -4.59 0.38 4.76
N THR A 148 -4.01 1.50 5.21
CA THR A 148 -2.59 1.84 5.00
C THR A 148 -1.68 0.76 5.58
N LYS A 149 -1.88 0.38 6.85
CA LYS A 149 -1.11 -0.68 7.51
C LYS A 149 -1.15 -1.97 6.70
N ARG A 150 -2.34 -2.41 6.27
CA ARG A 150 -2.50 -3.62 5.45
C ARG A 150 -1.73 -3.53 4.14
N LYS A 151 -1.87 -2.45 3.38
CA LYS A 151 -1.17 -2.27 2.09
C LYS A 151 0.35 -2.28 2.27
N LEU A 152 0.86 -1.71 3.36
CA LEU A 152 2.29 -1.77 3.71
C LEU A 152 2.73 -3.18 4.10
N THR A 153 1.92 -3.94 4.84
CA THR A 153 2.23 -5.35 5.15
C THR A 153 2.30 -6.19 3.88
N ILE A 154 1.34 -6.04 2.97
CA ILE A 154 1.35 -6.75 1.68
C ILE A 154 2.58 -6.36 0.86
N PHE A 155 2.92 -5.07 0.79
CA PHE A 155 4.14 -4.59 0.13
C PHE A 155 5.40 -5.25 0.72
N ASN A 156 5.53 -5.28 2.05
CA ASN A 156 6.69 -5.88 2.71
C ASN A 156 6.82 -7.37 2.35
N THR A 157 5.72 -8.12 2.35
CA THR A 157 5.72 -9.52 1.93
C THR A 157 6.16 -9.68 0.47
N GLY A 158 5.59 -8.90 -0.45
CA GLY A 158 5.97 -8.96 -1.86
C GLY A 158 7.42 -8.54 -2.11
N ALA A 159 7.90 -7.51 -1.41
CA ALA A 159 9.29 -7.06 -1.47
C ALA A 159 10.27 -8.15 -0.98
N LEU A 160 9.95 -8.89 0.08
CA LEU A 160 10.76 -10.02 0.56
C LEU A 160 10.81 -11.16 -0.48
N ILE A 161 9.70 -11.42 -1.18
CA ILE A 161 9.67 -12.41 -2.26
C ILE A 161 10.59 -11.97 -3.42
N VAL A 162 10.52 -10.71 -3.85
CA VAL A 162 11.42 -10.15 -4.88
C VAL A 162 12.87 -10.22 -4.44
N PHE A 163 13.16 -9.85 -3.20
CA PHE A 163 14.52 -9.91 -2.66
C PHE A 163 15.07 -11.34 -2.72
N SER A 164 14.25 -12.34 -2.36
CA SER A 164 14.61 -13.75 -2.48
C SER A 164 14.87 -14.16 -3.94
N ALA A 165 14.05 -13.68 -4.88
CA ALA A 165 14.26 -13.93 -6.32
C ALA A 165 15.59 -13.35 -6.82
N ILE A 166 15.93 -12.13 -6.40
CA ILE A 166 17.20 -11.47 -6.75
C ILE A 166 18.39 -12.25 -6.19
N LEU A 167 18.29 -12.74 -4.95
CA LEU A 167 19.34 -13.59 -4.36
C LEU A 167 19.56 -14.86 -5.20
N VAL A 168 18.49 -15.53 -5.61
CA VAL A 168 18.56 -16.72 -6.48
C VAL A 168 19.25 -16.41 -7.80
N VAL A 169 18.87 -15.32 -8.49
CA VAL A 169 19.51 -14.91 -9.76
C VAL A 169 20.98 -14.53 -9.56
N SER A 170 21.36 -14.04 -8.39
CA SER A 170 22.73 -13.59 -8.10
C SER A 170 23.70 -14.76 -7.84
N VAL A 171 23.23 -15.95 -7.47
CA VAL A 171 24.08 -17.10 -7.10
C VAL A 171 25.11 -17.46 -8.19
N PRO A 172 24.75 -17.65 -9.48
CA PRO A 172 25.73 -17.99 -10.50
C PRO A 172 26.83 -16.93 -10.68
N GLY A 173 26.46 -15.65 -10.56
CA GLY A 173 27.41 -14.53 -10.64
C GLY A 173 28.40 -14.52 -9.47
N ILE A 174 27.90 -14.73 -8.24
CA ILE A 174 28.74 -14.81 -7.04
C ILE A 174 29.71 -15.99 -7.15
N LEU A 175 29.21 -17.18 -7.54
CA LEU A 175 30.06 -18.36 -7.73
C LEU A 175 31.11 -18.15 -8.82
N GLY A 176 30.75 -17.49 -9.93
CA GLY A 176 31.68 -17.13 -10.99
C GLY A 176 32.79 -16.19 -10.50
N LEU A 177 32.43 -15.17 -9.72
CA LEU A 177 33.38 -14.24 -9.12
C LEU A 177 34.32 -14.94 -8.12
N CYS A 178 33.80 -15.80 -7.24
CA CYS A 178 34.62 -16.57 -6.30
C CYS A 178 35.64 -17.46 -7.04
N ARG A 179 35.21 -18.15 -8.12
CA ARG A 179 36.11 -18.96 -8.95
C ARG A 179 37.20 -18.12 -9.59
N PHE A 180 36.84 -16.97 -10.17
CA PHE A 180 37.80 -16.04 -10.77
C PHE A 180 38.85 -15.56 -9.75
N LEU A 181 38.41 -15.12 -8.57
CA LEU A 181 39.33 -14.67 -7.52
C LEU A 181 40.23 -15.82 -7.03
N SER A 182 39.69 -17.02 -6.86
CA SER A 182 40.50 -18.19 -6.46
C SER A 182 41.56 -18.54 -7.51
N ALA A 183 41.26 -18.37 -8.80
CA ALA A 183 42.21 -18.58 -9.88
C ALA A 183 43.27 -17.47 -9.93
N ALA A 184 42.88 -16.21 -9.73
CA ALA A 184 43.77 -15.06 -9.79
C ALA A 184 44.74 -14.98 -8.59
N PHE A 185 44.32 -15.41 -7.40
CA PHE A 185 45.13 -15.34 -6.17
C PHE A 185 45.71 -16.69 -5.73
N GLY A 186 45.19 -17.81 -6.24
CA GLY A 186 45.72 -19.16 -5.98
C GLY A 186 46.90 -19.57 -6.87
N SER A 187 47.23 -18.77 -7.90
CA SER A 187 48.44 -18.92 -8.71
C SER A 187 49.55 -18.02 -8.18
N ASN A 188 50.14 -18.37 -7.04
CA ASN A 188 51.47 -17.89 -6.63
C ASN A 188 52.25 -19.10 -6.09
N PRO A 189 53.31 -19.57 -6.79
CA PRO A 189 54.23 -20.57 -6.25
C PRO A 189 55.05 -20.02 -5.07
#